data_AF-A0A7S1EFI2-F1
#
_entry.id   AF-A0A7S1EFI2-F1
#
_cell.length_a   1.000
_cell.length_b   1.000
_cell.length_c   1.000
_cell.angle_alpha   90.00
_cell.angle_beta   90.00
_cell.angle_gamma   90.00
#
_symmetry.space_group_name_H-M   'P 1'
#
loop_
_entity.id
_entity.type
_entity.pdbx_description
1 polymer ?
#
loop_
_entity_poly.entity_id
_entity_poly.type
_entity_poly.pdbx_seq_one_letter_code
_entity_poly.pdbx_strand_id
1 'polypeptide(L)'
;SPLCVAPSRIQSPITPFTPRELSARGIERQIRAFVRCARLAREAGYDGVEVMGSEGYFINQFLVTHTNQRSDAWGGAYENRMRLPLEILARMREAVGPDFIIIYRLSMLDLI
;
A
#
# COMPACT_ATOMS: atom_id res chain seq x y z
N SER A 1 9.10 9.20 10.78
CA SER A 1 9.25 10.57 10.25
C SER A 1 8.05 11.40 10.67
N PRO A 2 8.19 12.69 11.00
CA PRO A 2 7.06 13.57 11.33
C PRO A 2 6.03 13.74 10.21
N LEU A 3 6.38 13.34 8.98
CA LEU A 3 5.49 13.41 7.81
C LEU A 3 4.91 12.04 7.40
N CYS A 4 4.99 11.02 8.27
CA CYS A 4 4.46 9.70 7.95
C CYS A 4 2.93 9.73 7.76
N VAL A 5 2.45 8.83 6.91
CA VAL A 5 1.04 8.70 6.54
C VAL A 5 0.57 7.27 6.77
N ALA A 6 -0.71 7.10 7.06
CA ALA A 6 -1.32 5.82 7.41
C ALA A 6 -2.82 5.80 7.01
N PRO A 7 -3.48 4.64 7.03
CA PRO A 7 -4.93 4.55 6.87
C PRO A 7 -5.70 5.23 8.00
N SER A 8 -5.19 5.23 9.23
CA SER A 8 -5.82 5.88 10.38
C SER A 8 -4.76 6.56 11.26
N ARG A 9 -5.18 7.52 12.08
CA ARG A 9 -4.31 8.24 13.02
C ARG A 9 -4.00 7.38 14.26
N ILE A 10 -3.31 6.26 14.05
CA ILE A 10 -2.89 5.33 15.11
C ILE A 10 -1.36 5.31 15.14
N GLN A 11 -0.78 5.67 16.29
CA GLN A 11 0.66 5.67 16.48
C GLN A 11 1.18 4.24 16.66
N SER A 12 2.26 3.90 15.94
CA SER A 12 2.92 2.61 16.14
C SER A 12 3.78 2.63 17.41
N PRO A 13 3.86 1.51 18.17
CA PRO A 13 4.61 1.43 19.43
C PRO A 13 6.11 1.75 19.32
N ILE A 14 6.67 1.61 18.13
CA ILE A 14 8.13 1.72 17.87
C ILE A 14 8.53 3.08 17.28
N THR A 15 7.60 4.03 17.11
CA THR A 15 7.87 5.36 16.54
C THR A 15 7.29 6.46 17.42
N PRO A 16 8.00 7.58 17.63
CA PRO A 16 7.49 8.71 18.40
C PRO A 16 6.48 9.57 17.61
N PHE A 17 6.28 9.29 16.32
CA PHE A 17 5.43 10.11 15.44
C PHE A 17 4.07 9.46 15.20
N THR A 18 3.00 10.19 15.50
CA THR A 18 1.65 9.85 15.08
C THR A 18 1.48 10.13 13.58
N PRO A 19 1.07 9.14 12.77
CA PRO A 19 0.91 9.34 11.34
C PRO A 19 -0.30 10.20 11.01
N ARG A 20 -0.23 10.90 9.89
CA ARG A 20 -1.39 11.58 9.33
C ARG A 20 -2.25 10.59 8.56
N GLU A 21 -3.52 10.50 8.92
CA GLU A 21 -4.52 9.78 8.15
C GLU A 21 -4.65 10.34 6.73
N LEU A 22 -4.58 9.46 5.72
CA LEU A 22 -4.75 9.87 4.32
C LEU A 22 -6.20 10.20 3.99
N SER A 23 -6.41 11.21 3.14
CA SER A 23 -7.66 11.36 2.40
C SER A 23 -7.69 10.42 1.19
N ALA A 24 -8.86 10.19 0.60
CA ALA A 24 -8.98 9.42 -0.64
C ALA A 24 -8.06 9.95 -1.76
N ARG A 25 -7.94 11.27 -1.91
CA ARG A 25 -6.97 11.89 -2.84
C ARG A 25 -5.52 11.60 -2.46
N GLY A 26 -5.23 11.49 -1.16
CA GLY A 26 -3.91 11.10 -0.66
C GLY A 26 -3.56 9.65 -0.98
N ILE A 27 -4.52 8.74 -0.81
CA ILE A 27 -4.39 7.33 -1.18
C ILE A 27 -4.14 7.20 -2.69
N GLU A 28 -4.94 7.88 -3.49
CA GLU A 28 -4.83 7.92 -4.95
C GLU A 28 -3.46 8.48 -5.41
N ARG A 29 -2.88 9.45 -4.69
CA ARG A 29 -1.49 9.88 -4.93
C ARG A 29 -0.47 8.78 -4.62
N GLN A 30 -0.66 7.99 -3.56
CA GLN A 30 0.25 6.87 -3.26
C GLN A 30 0.16 5.80 -4.35
N ILE A 31 -1.05 5.42 -4.78
CA ILE A 31 -1.25 4.46 -5.88
C ILE A 31 -0.48 4.90 -7.13
N ARG A 32 -0.64 6.17 -7.55
CA ARG A 32 0.12 6.70 -8.69
C ARG A 32 1.63 6.68 -8.48
N ALA A 33 2.11 6.86 -7.25
CA ALA A 33 3.54 6.77 -6.94
C ALA A 33 4.06 5.33 -7.13
N PHE A 34 3.32 4.30 -6.71
CA PHE A 34 3.66 2.89 -6.98
C PHE A 34 3.69 2.59 -8.48
N VAL A 35 2.66 3.02 -9.22
CA VAL A 35 2.59 2.83 -10.68
C VAL A 35 3.76 3.51 -11.38
N ARG A 36 4.07 4.76 -11.02
CA ARG A 36 5.22 5.49 -11.55
C ARG A 36 6.54 4.78 -11.22
N CYS A 37 6.69 4.27 -10.00
CA CYS A 37 7.89 3.53 -9.59
C CYS A 37 8.08 2.28 -10.45
N ALA A 38 7.01 1.50 -10.70
CA ALA A 38 7.07 0.31 -11.54
C ALA A 38 7.46 0.63 -12.99
N ARG A 39 6.92 1.73 -13.56
CA ARG A 39 7.33 2.21 -14.88
C ARG A 39 8.81 2.58 -14.93
N LEU A 40 9.28 3.33 -13.93
CA LEU A 40 10.69 3.72 -13.84
C LEU A 40 11.61 2.49 -13.68
N ALA A 41 11.20 1.49 -12.90
CA ALA A 41 11.94 0.24 -12.77
C ALA A 41 12.06 -0.49 -14.12
N ARG A 42 10.97 -0.56 -14.88
CA ARG A 42 11.00 -1.11 -16.24
C ARG A 42 11.89 -0.30 -17.17
N GLU A 43 11.77 1.03 -17.17
CA GLU A 43 12.61 1.94 -17.97
C GLU A 43 14.10 1.83 -17.61
N ALA A 44 14.41 1.51 -16.35
CA ALA A 44 15.77 1.27 -15.86
C ALA A 44 16.31 -0.13 -16.20
N GLY A 45 15.52 -1.01 -16.81
CA GLY A 45 15.95 -2.34 -17.24
C GLY A 45 15.87 -3.43 -16.18
N TYR A 46 15.13 -3.23 -15.08
CA TYR A 46 14.81 -4.33 -14.16
C TYR A 46 13.86 -5.34 -14.84
N ASP A 47 13.95 -6.62 -14.49
CA ASP A 47 13.00 -7.65 -14.98
C ASP A 47 11.63 -7.58 -14.28
N GLY A 48 11.57 -6.93 -13.12
CA GLY A 48 10.37 -6.85 -12.32
C GLY A 48 10.51 -6.03 -11.05
N VAL A 49 9.44 -6.01 -10.27
CA VAL A 49 9.36 -5.37 -8.96
C VAL A 49 8.67 -6.27 -7.93
N GLU A 50 9.06 -6.13 -6.67
CA GLU A 50 8.33 -6.66 -5.53
C GLU A 50 7.52 -5.54 -4.86
N VAL A 51 6.22 -5.75 -4.70
CA VAL A 51 5.32 -4.92 -3.90
C VAL A 51 5.29 -5.47 -2.48
N MET A 52 5.88 -4.72 -1.55
CA MET A 52 5.90 -5.05 -0.12
C MET A 52 4.51 -4.86 0.51
N GLY A 53 3.75 -5.95 0.58
CA GLY A 53 2.41 -6.02 1.16
C GLY A 53 2.34 -6.49 2.62
N SER A 54 3.50 -6.66 3.28
CA SER A 54 3.62 -7.31 4.60
C SER A 54 4.35 -6.45 5.64
N GLU A 55 4.77 -7.06 6.76
CA GLU A 55 5.65 -6.46 7.80
C GLU A 55 5.12 -5.16 8.44
N GLY A 56 3.79 -4.97 8.49
CA GLY A 56 3.19 -3.78 9.10
C GLY A 56 3.45 -2.47 8.34
N TYR A 57 3.94 -2.53 7.10
CA TYR A 57 4.11 -1.35 6.24
C TYR A 57 2.80 -0.88 5.63
N PHE A 58 2.88 0.20 4.86
CA PHE A 58 1.74 0.96 4.32
C PHE A 58 0.59 0.10 3.78
N ILE A 59 0.86 -0.87 2.90
CA ILE A 59 -0.17 -1.74 2.33
C ILE A 59 -0.78 -2.64 3.41
N ASN A 60 0.05 -3.29 4.23
CA ASN A 60 -0.40 -4.14 5.33
C ASN A 60 -1.27 -3.38 6.32
N GLN A 61 -0.93 -2.11 6.59
CA GLN A 61 -1.71 -1.26 7.49
C GLN A 61 -3.14 -1.07 7.01
N PHE A 62 -3.38 -1.01 5.69
CA PHE A 62 -4.74 -0.93 5.14
C PHE A 62 -5.48 -2.27 5.25
N LEU A 63 -4.75 -3.38 5.21
CA LEU A 63 -5.32 -4.72 5.26
C LEU A 63 -5.81 -5.11 6.65
N VAL A 64 -5.15 -4.71 7.73
CA VAL A 64 -5.49 -5.18 9.08
C VAL A 64 -6.41 -4.21 9.83
N THR A 65 -7.38 -4.75 10.57
CA THR A 65 -8.33 -3.94 11.36
C THR A 65 -7.67 -3.21 12.52
N HIS A 66 -6.53 -3.70 13.03
CA HIS A 66 -5.79 -3.08 14.12
C HIS A 66 -5.30 -1.66 13.75
N THR A 67 -4.90 -1.44 12.49
CA THR A 67 -4.35 -0.17 12.02
C THR A 67 -5.27 0.61 11.08
N ASN A 68 -6.28 -0.05 10.49
CA ASN A 68 -7.26 0.58 9.62
C ASN A 68 -8.65 0.64 10.27
N GLN A 69 -8.97 1.80 10.86
CA GLN A 69 -10.24 2.11 11.49
C GLN A 69 -11.11 3.04 10.62
N ARG A 70 -10.85 3.08 9.30
CA ARG A 70 -11.62 3.95 8.40
C ARG A 70 -13.03 3.40 8.18
N SER A 71 -13.97 4.30 7.95
CA SER A 71 -15.36 3.99 7.60
C SER A 71 -15.69 4.29 6.14
N ASP A 72 -14.70 4.67 5.32
CA ASP A 72 -14.88 4.96 3.90
C ASP A 72 -14.57 3.73 3.02
N ALA A 73 -14.53 3.92 1.70
CA ALA A 73 -14.28 2.85 0.74
C ALA A 73 -12.90 2.18 0.86
N TRP A 74 -12.03 2.66 1.76
CA TRP A 74 -10.69 2.12 2.01
C TRP A 74 -10.56 1.45 3.38
N GLY A 75 -11.65 1.28 4.15
CA GLY A 75 -11.64 0.53 5.40
C GLY A 75 -13.00 -0.05 5.77
N GLY A 76 -13.08 -0.59 7.00
CA GLY A 76 -14.22 -1.36 7.48
C GLY A 76 -14.24 -2.77 6.91
N ALA A 77 -15.19 -3.04 6.01
CA ALA A 77 -15.35 -4.35 5.36
C ALA A 77 -14.05 -4.83 4.70
N TYR A 78 -13.83 -6.14 4.66
CA TYR A 78 -12.57 -6.70 4.16
C TYR A 78 -12.31 -6.31 2.70
N GLU A 79 -13.35 -6.26 1.89
CA GLU A 79 -13.33 -5.84 0.49
C GLU A 79 -12.79 -4.42 0.32
N ASN A 80 -13.15 -3.51 1.23
CA ASN A 80 -12.64 -2.14 1.23
C ASN A 80 -11.17 -2.06 1.67
N ARG A 81 -10.79 -2.88 2.66
CA ARG A 81 -9.39 -3.00 3.12
C ARG A 81 -8.47 -3.57 2.05
N MET A 82 -8.95 -4.55 1.29
CA MET A 82 -8.23 -5.11 0.12
C MET A 82 -8.16 -4.18 -1.08
N ARG A 83 -8.97 -3.11 -1.13
CA ARG A 83 -9.04 -2.21 -2.28
C ARG A 83 -7.68 -1.61 -2.63
N LEU A 84 -6.91 -1.18 -1.64
CA LEU A 84 -5.61 -0.54 -1.88
C LEU A 84 -4.61 -1.45 -2.62
N PRO A 85 -4.26 -2.65 -2.13
CA PRO A 85 -3.32 -3.52 -2.84
C PRO A 85 -3.83 -3.92 -4.22
N LEU A 86 -5.13 -4.17 -4.39
CA LEU A 86 -5.70 -4.54 -5.69
C LEU A 86 -5.59 -3.40 -6.71
N GLU A 87 -5.89 -2.16 -6.32
CA GLU A 87 -5.74 -0.98 -7.18
C GLU A 87 -4.27 -0.72 -7.56
N ILE A 88 -3.34 -0.92 -6.62
CA ILE A 88 -1.90 -0.82 -6.91
C ILE A 88 -1.49 -1.85 -7.96
N LEU A 89 -1.79 -3.13 -7.73
CA LEU A 89 -1.36 -4.22 -8.60
C LEU A 89 -2.01 -4.14 -9.98
N ALA A 90 -3.31 -3.86 -10.06
CA ALA A 90 -4.04 -3.76 -11.32
C ALA A 90 -3.46 -2.64 -12.20
N ARG A 91 -3.29 -1.43 -11.64
CA ARG A 91 -2.77 -0.28 -12.40
C ARG A 91 -1.28 -0.38 -12.68
N MET A 92 -0.51 -1.03 -11.81
CA MET A 92 0.89 -1.37 -12.10
C MET A 92 0.96 -2.30 -13.31
N ARG A 93 0.19 -3.40 -13.31
CA ARG A 93 0.14 -4.36 -14.42
C ARG A 93 -0.24 -3.69 -15.74
N GLU A 94 -1.25 -2.82 -15.73
CA GLU A 94 -1.63 -2.04 -16.91
C GLU A 94 -0.46 -1.19 -17.41
N ALA A 95 0.25 -0.50 -16.52
CA ALA A 95 1.32 0.41 -16.88
C ALA A 95 2.62 -0.27 -17.37
N VAL A 96 2.93 -1.47 -16.85
CA VAL A 96 4.17 -2.20 -17.16
C VAL A 96 3.96 -3.36 -18.14
N GLY A 97 2.74 -3.60 -18.62
CA GLY A 97 2.44 -4.66 -19.58
C GLY A 97 2.57 -6.08 -19.00
N PRO A 98 2.25 -7.14 -19.75
CA PRO A 98 2.25 -8.52 -19.24
C PRO A 98 3.65 -9.11 -19.01
N ASP A 99 4.66 -8.70 -19.78
CA ASP A 99 6.01 -9.30 -19.78
C ASP A 99 6.96 -8.70 -18.73
N PHE A 100 6.40 -8.27 -17.59
CA PHE A 100 7.17 -7.69 -16.48
C PHE A 100 6.77 -8.37 -15.18
N ILE A 101 7.76 -8.81 -14.40
CA ILE A 101 7.50 -9.56 -13.17
C ILE A 101 6.94 -8.60 -12.11
N ILE A 102 5.82 -8.99 -11.51
CA ILE A 102 5.25 -8.31 -10.34
C ILE A 102 5.11 -9.36 -9.25
N ILE A 103 5.93 -9.25 -8.21
CA ILE A 103 5.83 -10.08 -7.01
C ILE A 103 5.02 -9.29 -5.99
N TYR A 104 4.08 -9.95 -5.31
CA TYR A 104 3.40 -9.38 -4.15
C TYR A 104 3.82 -10.15 -2.91
N ARG A 105 4.45 -9.46 -1.96
CA ARG A 105 4.86 -10.06 -0.69
C ARG A 105 3.72 -9.98 0.31
N LEU A 106 3.01 -11.10 0.46
CA LEU A 106 1.86 -11.23 1.33
C LEU A 106 2.26 -11.56 2.77
N SER A 107 1.62 -10.89 3.73
CA SER A 107 1.63 -11.32 5.13
C SER A 107 0.67 -12.50 5.29
N MET A 108 1.20 -13.71 5.52
CA MET A 108 0.38 -14.91 5.77
C MET A 108 -0.04 -15.04 7.24
N LEU A 109 0.68 -14.37 8.13
CA LEU A 109 0.39 -14.24 9.55
C LEU A 109 0.68 -12.80 9.93
N ASP A 110 -0.35 -12.06 10.31
CA ASP A 110 -0.17 -10.75 10.90
C ASP A 110 0.35 -10.93 12.32
N LEU A 111 1.67 -10.86 12.46
CA LEU A 111 2.34 -10.79 13.76
C LEU A 111 2.10 -9.37 14.32
N ILE A 112 0.90 -9.17 14.85
CA ILE A 112 0.48 -7.96 15.59
C ILE A 112 0.99 -8.00 17.02
#